data_AF-A0A373CA79-F1
#
_entry.id   AF-A0A373CA79-F1
#
_cell.length_a   1.000
_cell.length_b   1.000
_cell.length_c   1.000
_cell.angle_alpha   90.00
_cell.angle_beta   90.00
_cell.angle_gamma   90.00
#
_symmetry.space_group_name_H-M   'P 1'
#
loop_
_entity.id
_entity.type
_entity.pdbx_description
1 polymer ?
#
loop_
_entity_poly.entity_id
_entity_poly.type
_entity_poly.pdbx_seq_one_letter_code
_entity_poly.pdbx_strand_id
1 'polypeptide(L)'
;MSKEIKIAGSISFGGKRLNVYGDLDAPLFKAKDISNAIGYSSGNEWRMLEMCEEDEKLKLPLVVAGQRRSVNFVTENGLYNILAQSRMEIARSWRRVVHDELINMRKEKGRNIAEQFEEWDHAMDNIYFDEETGQLMQSVTVPGGDVIQIPYEKEEE
;
A
#
# COMPACT_ATOMS: atom_id res chain seq x y z
N MET A 1 -5.48 14.74 -19.86
CA MET A 1 -4.85 15.82 -19.08
C MET A 1 -4.11 15.19 -17.92
N SER A 2 -2.78 15.32 -17.82
CA SER A 2 -2.04 14.74 -16.69
C SER A 2 -2.21 15.63 -15.45
N LYS A 3 -3.14 15.24 -14.57
CA LYS A 3 -3.41 15.90 -13.30
C LYS A 3 -2.11 15.89 -12.49
N GLU A 4 -1.54 17.06 -12.21
CA GLU A 4 -0.35 17.15 -11.35
C GLU A 4 -0.74 16.77 -9.93
N ILE A 5 -0.02 15.81 -9.34
CA ILE A 5 -0.28 15.35 -7.99
C ILE A 5 0.15 16.43 -6.97
N LYS A 6 -0.72 16.70 -6.00
CA LYS A 6 -0.50 17.73 -4.97
C LYS A 6 -0.26 17.09 -3.61
N ILE A 7 0.29 17.87 -2.69
CA ILE A 7 0.42 17.48 -1.29
C ILE A 7 -0.96 17.63 -0.64
N ALA A 8 -1.46 16.54 -0.05
CA ALA A 8 -2.69 16.49 0.74
C ALA A 8 -2.42 16.71 2.24
N GLY A 9 -1.25 16.29 2.72
CA GLY A 9 -0.90 16.41 4.13
C GLY A 9 0.55 16.01 4.44
N SER A 10 0.83 15.77 5.72
CA SER A 10 2.14 15.28 6.16
C SER A 10 2.02 14.40 7.40
N ILE A 11 2.89 13.40 7.52
CA ILE A 11 2.96 12.47 8.66
C ILE A 11 4.34 12.48 9.31
N SER A 12 4.41 12.01 10.56
CA SER A 12 5.66 11.70 11.26
C SER A 12 5.95 10.21 11.12
N PHE A 13 7.10 9.86 10.56
CA PHE A 13 7.50 8.49 10.26
C PHE A 13 8.94 8.26 10.73
N GLY A 14 9.10 7.54 11.84
CA GLY A 14 10.41 7.29 12.44
C GLY A 14 11.18 8.56 12.79
N GLY A 15 10.48 9.61 13.24
CA GLY A 15 11.07 10.92 13.55
C GLY A 15 11.37 11.79 12.33
N LYS A 16 11.05 11.33 11.11
CA LYS A 16 11.14 12.13 9.88
C LYS A 16 9.77 12.55 9.42
N ARG A 17 9.66 13.76 8.88
CA ARG A 17 8.41 14.26 8.29
C ARG A 17 8.32 13.79 6.83
N LEU A 18 7.26 13.07 6.49
CA LEU A 18 6.94 12.70 5.11
C LEU A 18 5.72 13.48 4.64
N ASN A 19 5.74 13.88 3.37
CA ASN A 19 4.56 14.47 2.73
C ASN A 19 3.66 13.35 2.20
N VAL A 20 2.35 13.54 2.33
CA VAL A 20 1.30 12.69 1.75
C VAL A 20 0.77 13.39 0.50
N TYR A 21 0.68 12.64 -0.59
CA TYR A 21 0.30 13.14 -1.91
C TYR A 21 -1.02 12.52 -2.38
N GLY A 22 -1.73 13.25 -3.23
CA GLY A 22 -2.99 12.77 -3.81
C GLY A 22 -4.14 13.02 -2.85
N ASP A 23 -4.63 11.93 -2.25
CA ASP A 23 -5.75 11.92 -1.32
C ASP A 23 -5.28 11.43 0.08
N LEU A 24 -6.04 11.68 1.13
CA LEU A 24 -5.75 11.14 2.46
C LEU A 24 -6.33 9.74 2.65
N ASP A 25 -7.41 9.41 1.95
CA ASP A 25 -8.05 8.09 1.94
C ASP A 25 -7.32 7.12 0.99
N ALA A 26 -6.72 7.66 -0.09
CA ALA A 26 -5.81 6.94 -0.99
C ALA A 26 -4.41 7.60 -1.03
N PRO A 27 -3.63 7.52 0.07
CA PRO A 27 -2.39 8.26 0.21
C PRO A 27 -1.25 7.72 -0.64
N LEU A 28 -0.53 8.64 -1.26
CA LEU A 28 0.70 8.35 -1.99
C LEU A 28 1.92 8.92 -1.29
N PHE A 29 2.97 8.11 -1.21
CA PHE A 29 4.24 8.45 -0.57
C PHE A 29 5.39 8.44 -1.58
N LYS A 30 6.26 9.45 -1.57
CA LYS A 30 7.44 9.41 -2.44
C LYS A 30 8.37 8.29 -1.99
N ALA A 31 8.72 7.39 -2.91
CA ALA A 31 9.62 6.27 -2.65
C ALA A 31 10.97 6.74 -2.08
N LYS A 32 11.49 7.88 -2.58
CA LYS A 32 12.74 8.46 -2.10
C LYS A 32 12.66 8.90 -0.63
N ASP A 33 11.55 9.47 -0.22
CA ASP A 33 11.40 9.97 1.14
C ASP A 33 11.27 8.79 2.12
N ILE A 34 10.54 7.72 1.75
CA ILE A 34 10.47 6.46 2.51
C ILE A 34 11.85 5.80 2.62
N SER A 35 12.53 5.62 1.48
CA SER A 35 13.86 5.00 1.40
C SER A 35 14.87 5.68 2.33
N ASN A 36 14.92 7.02 2.26
CA ASN A 36 15.73 7.82 3.16
C ASN A 36 15.29 7.67 4.61
N ALA A 37 13.99 7.56 4.89
CA ALA A 37 13.48 7.47 6.25
C ALA A 37 13.81 6.16 6.94
N ILE A 38 13.69 5.04 6.24
CA ILE A 38 14.02 3.72 6.79
C ILE A 38 15.52 3.40 6.73
N GLY A 39 16.35 4.25 6.10
CA GLY A 39 17.82 4.18 6.21
C GLY A 39 18.55 3.56 5.01
N TYR A 40 17.91 3.48 3.84
CA TYR A 40 18.61 3.11 2.60
C TYR A 40 19.50 4.27 2.15
N SER A 41 20.65 3.95 1.53
CA SER A 41 21.50 4.98 0.92
C SER A 41 20.81 5.60 -0.29
N SER A 42 21.05 6.90 -0.52
CA SER A 42 20.52 7.63 -1.68
C SER A 42 20.80 6.88 -3.00
N GLY A 43 19.79 6.75 -3.85
CA GLY A 43 19.89 6.03 -5.13
C GLY A 43 19.57 4.53 -5.04
N ASN A 44 19.32 3.98 -3.85
CA ASN A 44 18.90 2.58 -3.67
C ASN A 44 17.39 2.44 -3.48
N GLU A 45 16.60 3.45 -3.85
CA GLU A 45 15.13 3.37 -3.73
C GLU A 45 14.57 2.22 -4.58
N TRP A 46 15.21 1.87 -5.69
CA TRP A 46 14.79 0.77 -6.55
C TRP A 46 14.80 -0.59 -5.83
N ARG A 47 15.81 -0.87 -4.99
CA ARG A 47 15.86 -2.10 -4.16
C ARG A 47 14.73 -2.15 -3.14
N MET A 48 14.29 -0.98 -2.68
CA MET A 48 13.13 -0.90 -1.79
C MET A 48 11.83 -1.19 -2.57
N LEU A 49 11.73 -0.67 -3.79
CA LEU A 49 10.57 -0.87 -4.68
C LEU A 49 10.44 -2.30 -5.22
N GLU A 50 11.48 -3.13 -5.18
CA GLU A 50 11.41 -4.56 -5.49
C GLU A 50 10.55 -5.35 -4.49
N MET A 51 10.29 -4.79 -3.30
CA MET A 51 9.37 -5.39 -2.31
C MET A 51 7.90 -5.10 -2.59
N CYS A 52 7.61 -4.23 -3.57
CA CYS A 52 6.25 -3.84 -3.94
C CYS A 52 5.80 -4.53 -5.22
N GLU A 53 4.53 -4.92 -5.23
CA GLU A 53 3.85 -5.38 -6.45
C GLU A 53 3.68 -4.22 -7.45
N GLU A 54 3.23 -4.52 -8.68
CA GLU A 54 3.13 -3.50 -9.74
C GLU A 54 2.01 -2.48 -9.49
N ASP A 55 0.92 -2.88 -8.85
CA ASP A 55 -0.21 -2.02 -8.43
C ASP A 55 0.14 -1.16 -7.20
N GLU A 56 1.15 -1.56 -6.44
CA GLU A 56 1.58 -0.88 -5.21
C GLU A 56 2.55 0.29 -5.44
N LYS A 57 2.99 0.49 -6.68
CA LYS A 57 3.95 1.52 -7.06
C LYS A 57 3.58 2.16 -8.39
N LEU A 58 3.85 3.45 -8.51
CA LEU A 58 3.52 4.19 -9.73
C LEU A 58 4.48 5.35 -9.98
N LYS A 59 4.62 5.73 -11.25
CA LYS A 59 5.41 6.89 -11.70
C LYS A 59 4.49 8.04 -12.07
N LEU A 60 4.55 9.12 -11.31
CA LEU A 60 3.74 10.31 -11.56
C LEU A 60 4.61 11.54 -11.84
N PRO A 61 4.15 12.46 -12.70
CA PRO A 61 4.81 13.73 -12.90
C PRO A 61 4.63 14.62 -11.66
N LEU A 62 5.73 15.18 -11.17
CA LEU A 62 5.75 16.14 -10.07
C LEU A 62 6.62 17.34 -10.43
N VAL A 63 6.12 18.55 -10.17
CA VAL A 63 6.91 19.77 -10.28
C VAL A 63 7.74 19.96 -9.02
N VAL A 64 9.06 19.89 -9.16
CA VAL A 64 10.03 20.09 -8.09
C VAL A 64 10.94 21.25 -8.49
N ALA A 65 10.92 22.33 -7.71
CA ALA A 65 11.69 23.55 -7.99
C ALA A 65 11.48 24.09 -9.42
N GLY A 66 10.23 24.12 -9.88
CA GLY A 66 9.86 24.60 -11.22
C GLY A 66 10.16 23.63 -12.37
N GLN A 67 10.80 22.48 -12.09
CA GLN A 67 11.06 21.45 -13.09
C GLN A 67 10.09 20.27 -12.93
N ARG A 68 9.49 19.84 -14.04
CA ARG A 68 8.65 18.65 -14.08
C ARG A 68 9.53 17.40 -14.13
N ARG A 69 9.38 16.50 -13.17
CA ARG A 69 10.14 15.25 -13.04
C ARG A 69 9.19 14.07 -12.94
N SER A 70 9.60 12.91 -13.45
CA SER A 70 8.94 11.64 -13.17
C SER A 70 9.43 11.10 -11.83
N VAL A 71 8.52 10.87 -10.89
CA VAL A 71 8.83 10.48 -9.51
C VAL A 71 8.09 9.19 -9.17
N ASN A 72 8.80 8.25 -8.52
CA ASN A 72 8.19 7.02 -8.01
C ASN A 72 7.42 7.32 -6.71
N PHE A 73 6.17 6.89 -6.68
CA PHE A 73 5.30 6.86 -5.52
C PHE A 73 4.98 5.42 -5.14
N VAL A 74 4.64 5.25 -3.88
CA VAL A 74 4.19 3.99 -3.28
C VAL A 74 2.84 4.26 -2.62
N THR A 75 1.91 3.32 -2.78
CA THR A 75 0.61 3.32 -2.09
C THR A 75 0.77 3.00 -0.61
N GLU A 76 -0.33 3.04 0.15
CA GLU A 76 -0.33 2.57 1.53
C GLU A 76 0.02 1.07 1.63
N ASN A 77 -0.57 0.23 0.78
CA ASN A 77 -0.25 -1.19 0.68
C ASN A 77 1.24 -1.43 0.40
N GLY A 78 1.80 -0.73 -0.60
CA GLY A 78 3.23 -0.84 -0.91
C GLY A 78 4.11 -0.40 0.26
N LEU A 79 3.71 0.63 1.03
CA LEU A 79 4.42 1.01 2.25
C LEU A 79 4.37 -0.11 3.29
N TYR A 80 3.20 -0.73 3.52
CA TYR A 80 3.07 -1.87 4.42
C TYR A 80 3.91 -3.06 3.97
N ASN A 81 3.96 -3.36 2.67
CA ASN A 81 4.81 -4.43 2.12
C ASN A 81 6.31 -4.14 2.32
N ILE A 82 6.76 -2.91 2.07
CA ILE A 82 8.14 -2.48 2.37
C ILE A 82 8.45 -2.69 3.85
N LEU A 83 7.55 -2.25 4.75
CA LEU A 83 7.72 -2.41 6.19
C LEU A 83 7.77 -3.88 6.61
N ALA A 84 6.92 -4.71 6.01
CA ALA A 84 6.79 -6.14 6.26
C ALA A 84 7.99 -6.98 5.75
N GLN A 85 8.76 -6.48 4.80
CA GLN A 85 9.88 -7.22 4.20
C GLN A 85 11.26 -6.64 4.54
N SER A 86 11.39 -5.33 4.73
CA SER A 86 12.69 -4.66 4.91
C SER A 86 13.46 -5.14 6.14
N ARG A 87 14.78 -5.21 6.04
CA ARG A 87 15.66 -5.59 7.16
C ARG A 87 16.09 -4.42 8.04
N MET A 88 15.75 -3.18 7.66
CA MET A 88 16.11 -1.98 8.39
C MET A 88 15.40 -1.91 9.75
N GLU A 89 16.09 -1.42 10.78
CA GLU A 89 15.57 -1.41 12.16
C GLU A 89 14.27 -0.59 12.28
N ILE A 90 14.22 0.61 11.68
CA ILE A 90 13.02 1.46 11.67
C ILE A 90 11.83 0.71 11.04
N ALA A 91 12.06 0.03 9.91
CA ALA A 91 11.00 -0.72 9.24
C ALA A 91 10.52 -1.91 10.08
N ARG A 92 11.44 -2.61 10.77
CA ARG A 92 11.11 -3.72 11.68
C ARG A 92 10.31 -3.23 12.90
N SER A 93 10.63 -2.06 13.46
CA SER A 93 9.86 -1.46 14.54
C SER A 93 8.44 -1.13 14.10
N TRP A 94 8.27 -0.48 12.95
CA TRP A 94 6.95 -0.18 12.38
C TRP A 94 6.15 -1.44 12.06
N ARG A 95 6.78 -2.49 11.51
CA ARG A 95 6.13 -3.78 11.28
C ARG A 95 5.51 -4.35 12.56
N ARG A 96 6.19 -4.23 13.71
CA ARG A 96 5.65 -4.68 15.00
C ARG A 96 4.42 -3.87 15.39
N VAL A 97 4.48 -2.54 15.27
CA VAL A 97 3.33 -1.67 15.54
C VAL A 97 2.13 -2.04 14.68
N VAL A 98 2.30 -2.17 13.36
CA VAL A 98 1.21 -2.54 12.43
C VAL A 98 0.64 -3.93 12.78
N HIS A 99 1.50 -4.91 13.07
CA HIS A 99 1.04 -6.25 13.45
C HIS A 99 0.28 -6.23 14.79
N ASP A 100 0.71 -5.42 15.75
CA ASP A 100 0.03 -5.29 17.04
C ASP A 100 -1.35 -4.64 16.87
N GLU A 101 -1.49 -3.63 16.00
CA GLU A 101 -2.78 -3.05 15.62
C GLU A 101 -3.72 -4.11 15.01
N LEU A 102 -3.23 -4.92 14.07
CA LEU A 102 -4.02 -6.03 13.48
C LEU A 102 -4.48 -7.04 14.54
N ILE A 103 -3.59 -7.40 15.48
CA ILE A 103 -3.91 -8.31 16.57
C ILE A 103 -4.94 -7.70 17.53
N ASN A 104 -4.81 -6.41 17.83
CA ASN A 104 -5.73 -5.70 18.72
C ASN A 104 -7.11 -5.57 18.08
N MET A 105 -7.20 -5.19 16.80
CA MET A 105 -8.47 -5.16 16.07
C MET A 105 -9.18 -6.52 16.07
N ARG A 106 -8.45 -7.62 15.90
CA ARG A 106 -9.02 -8.98 16.02
C ARG A 106 -9.61 -9.21 17.42
N LYS A 107 -8.88 -8.83 18.47
CA LYS A 107 -9.31 -9.01 19.87
C LYS A 107 -10.49 -8.12 20.24
N GLU A 108 -10.52 -6.88 19.75
CA GLU A 108 -11.61 -5.92 19.97
C GLU A 108 -12.92 -6.41 19.34
N LYS A 109 -12.83 -7.13 18.21
CA LYS A 109 -13.96 -7.85 17.62
C LYS A 109 -14.38 -9.10 18.41
N GLY A 110 -13.73 -9.41 19.53
CA GLY A 110 -14.02 -10.58 20.37
C GLY A 110 -13.58 -11.92 19.77
N ARG A 111 -12.76 -11.91 18.72
CA ARG A 111 -12.44 -13.11 17.93
C ARG A 111 -11.17 -13.80 18.43
N ASN A 112 -11.19 -15.13 18.39
CA ASN A 112 -9.98 -15.95 18.49
C ASN A 112 -9.27 -16.07 17.13
N ILE A 113 -8.16 -16.83 17.06
CA ILE A 113 -7.39 -16.95 15.81
C ILE A 113 -8.08 -17.84 14.76
N ALA A 114 -8.82 -18.87 15.19
CA ALA A 114 -9.54 -19.76 14.29
C ALA A 114 -10.68 -19.02 13.59
N GLU A 115 -11.51 -18.31 14.35
CA GLU A 115 -12.62 -17.49 13.81
C GLU A 115 -12.12 -16.43 12.81
N GLN A 116 -10.97 -15.80 13.11
CA GLN A 116 -10.38 -14.82 12.18
C GLN A 116 -9.94 -15.46 10.86
N PHE A 117 -9.40 -16.68 10.91
CA PHE A 117 -8.94 -17.39 9.74
C PHE A 117 -10.10 -17.99 8.93
N GLU A 118 -11.19 -18.43 9.57
CA GLU A 118 -12.41 -18.84 8.87
C GLU A 118 -12.96 -17.69 8.00
N GLU A 119 -13.00 -16.47 8.54
CA GLU A 119 -13.42 -15.30 7.75
C GLU A 119 -12.44 -14.94 6.63
N TRP A 120 -11.13 -15.05 6.89
CA TRP A 120 -10.13 -14.80 5.86
C TRP A 120 -10.17 -15.83 4.75
N ASP A 121 -10.47 -17.09 5.06
CA ASP A 121 -10.65 -18.17 4.08
C ASP A 121 -11.85 -17.85 3.16
N HIS A 122 -12.99 -17.51 3.76
CA HIS A 122 -14.18 -17.06 3.01
C HIS A 122 -13.95 -15.80 2.17
N ALA A 123 -13.14 -14.86 2.66
CA ALA A 123 -12.78 -13.68 1.88
C ALA A 123 -11.83 -14.04 0.72
N MET A 124 -10.86 -14.94 0.97
CA MET A 124 -9.90 -15.42 -0.02
C MET A 124 -10.59 -16.18 -1.15
N ASP A 125 -11.68 -16.91 -0.90
CA ASP A 125 -12.47 -17.59 -1.95
C ASP A 125 -12.93 -16.65 -3.08
N ASN A 126 -13.05 -15.35 -2.79
CA ASN A 126 -13.46 -14.34 -3.77
C ASN A 126 -12.29 -13.71 -4.52
N ILE A 127 -11.04 -14.05 -4.17
CA ILE A 127 -9.81 -13.49 -4.73
C ILE A 127 -9.05 -14.58 -5.46
N TYR A 128 -8.69 -14.35 -6.72
CA TYR A 128 -7.94 -15.33 -7.52
C TYR A 128 -7.03 -14.64 -8.52
N PHE A 129 -6.04 -15.37 -9.03
CA PHE A 129 -5.19 -14.87 -10.12
C PHE A 129 -5.78 -15.28 -11.47
N ASP A 130 -5.89 -14.33 -12.39
CA ASP A 130 -6.17 -14.60 -13.78
C ASP A 130 -4.96 -15.29 -14.42
N GLU A 131 -5.12 -16.51 -14.92
CA GLU A 131 -4.01 -17.33 -15.41
C GLU A 131 -3.38 -16.78 -16.72
N GLU A 132 -4.13 -16.00 -17.50
CA GLU A 132 -3.66 -15.45 -18.78
C GLU A 132 -2.83 -14.18 -18.58
N THR A 133 -3.30 -13.29 -17.70
CA THR A 133 -2.71 -11.97 -17.46
C THR A 133 -1.80 -11.94 -16.23
N GLY A 134 -1.94 -12.91 -15.32
CA GLY A 134 -1.26 -12.94 -14.03
C GLY A 134 -1.79 -11.89 -13.04
N GLN A 135 -2.91 -11.22 -13.35
CA GLN A 135 -3.47 -10.17 -12.52
C GLN A 135 -4.31 -10.75 -11.38
N LEU A 136 -4.27 -10.09 -10.21
CA LEU A 136 -5.16 -10.42 -9.10
C LEU A 136 -6.57 -9.89 -9.41
N MET A 137 -7.56 -10.77 -9.29
CA MET A 137 -8.96 -10.53 -9.59
C MET A 137 -9.83 -10.75 -8.35
N GLN A 138 -11.01 -10.13 -8.34
CA GLN A 138 -12.05 -10.41 -7.35
C GLN A 138 -13.41 -10.66 -7.99
N SER A 139 -14.18 -11.53 -7.34
CA SER A 139 -15.60 -11.76 -7.67
C SER A 139 -16.48 -10.84 -6.83
N VAL A 140 -17.29 -10.00 -7.48
CA VAL A 140 -18.21 -9.07 -6.81
C VAL A 140 -19.64 -9.36 -7.26
N THR A 141 -20.58 -9.38 -6.30
CA THR A 141 -22.01 -9.50 -6.61
C THR A 141 -22.62 -8.12 -6.77
N VAL A 142 -23.15 -7.82 -7.96
CA VAL A 142 -23.76 -6.52 -8.26
C VAL A 142 -25.26 -6.48 -7.89
N PRO A 143 -25.85 -5.27 -7.75
CA PRO A 143 -27.30 -5.14 -7.59
C PRO A 143 -28.05 -5.85 -8.73
N GLY A 144 -28.69 -6.98 -8.41
CA GLY A 144 -29.29 -7.89 -9.41
C GLY A 144 -28.94 -9.36 -9.17
N GLY A 145 -27.89 -9.64 -8.39
CA GLY A 145 -27.45 -11.00 -8.04
C GLY A 145 -26.48 -11.62 -9.04
N ASP A 146 -26.13 -10.90 -10.11
CA ASP A 146 -25.10 -11.31 -11.04
C ASP A 146 -23.71 -11.20 -10.39
N VAL A 147 -22.84 -12.16 -10.68
CA VAL A 147 -21.45 -12.16 -10.24
C VAL A 147 -20.57 -11.69 -11.39
N ILE A 148 -19.81 -10.63 -11.17
CA ILE A 148 -18.83 -10.10 -12.12
C ILE A 148 -17.41 -10.30 -11.59
N GLN A 149 -16.47 -10.42 -12.52
CA GLN A 149 -15.05 -10.52 -12.25
C GLN A 149 -14.40 -9.20 -12.62
N ILE A 150 -13.71 -8.58 -11.66
CA ILE A 150 -13.00 -7.31 -11.87
C ILE A 150 -11.56 -7.44 -11.37
N PRO A 151 -10.62 -6.65 -11.91
CA PRO A 151 -9.31 -6.49 -11.28
C PRO A 151 -9.47 -6.18 -9.80
N TYR A 152 -8.58 -6.71 -8.96
CA TYR A 152 -8.55 -6.37 -7.55
C TYR A 152 -8.13 -4.90 -7.40
N GLU A 153 -9.10 -4.01 -7.53
CA GLU A 153 -9.03 -2.62 -7.16
C GLU A 153 -9.99 -2.48 -5.99
N LYS A 154 -9.50 -2.08 -4.81
CA LYS A 154 -10.42 -1.72 -3.73
C LYS A 154 -11.18 -0.49 -4.21
N GLU A 155 -12.47 -0.66 -4.50
CA GLU A 155 -13.37 0.45 -4.80
C GLU A 155 -13.27 1.48 -3.66
N GLU A 156 -13.05 2.73 -4.04
CA GLU A 156 -13.23 3.90 -3.17
C GLU A 156 -14.73 3.95 -2.81
N GLU A 157 -15.11 3.41 -1.64
CA GLU A 157 -16.45 3.62 -1.05
C GLU A 157 -16.68 5.09 -0.69
#